data_AF-A0A372NQQ3-F1
#
_entry.id   AF-A0A372NQQ3-F1
#
_cell.length_a   1.000
_cell.length_b   1.000
_cell.length_c   1.000
_cell.angle_alpha   90.00
_cell.angle_beta   90.00
_cell.angle_gamma   90.00
#
_symmetry.space_group_name_H-M   'P 1'
#
loop_
_entity.id
_entity.type
_entity.pdbx_description
1 polymer ?
#
loop_
_entity_poly.entity_id
_entity_poly.type
_entity_poly.pdbx_seq_one_letter_code
_entity_poly.pdbx_strand_id
1 'polypeptide(L)' 'MSAPFTLLINFDGQEREFSARYERWGYTHRIAVLIGEITFVFEPDEEGGYRALSNAQAAQVPVKESLLQLIAEKLKQLSR' A
#
# COMPACT_ATOMS: atom_id res chain seq x y z
N MET A 1 -7.62 -15.45 7.43
CA MET A 1 -6.51 -14.48 7.29
C MET A 1 -5.84 -14.75 5.96
N SER A 2 -5.56 -13.72 5.16
CA SER A 2 -4.73 -13.89 3.96
C SER A 2 -3.27 -14.01 4.38
N ALA A 3 -2.47 -14.80 3.67
CA ALA A 3 -1.03 -14.80 3.86
C ALA A 3 -0.45 -13.46 3.37
N PRO A 4 0.60 -12.92 4.03
CA PRO A 4 1.31 -11.79 3.50
C PRO A 4 1.95 -12.14 2.15
N PHE A 5 2.10 -11.14 1.29
CA PHE A 5 2.74 -11.24 -0.02
C PHE A 5 3.78 -10.14 -0.20
N THR A 6 4.76 -10.40 -1.06
CA THR A 6 5.81 -9.43 -1.39
C THR A 6 5.33 -8.49 -2.51
N LEU A 7 5.44 -7.19 -2.27
CA LEU A 7 5.17 -6.15 -3.24
C LEU A 7 6.49 -5.54 -3.73
N LEU A 8 6.83 -5.78 -4.99
CA LEU A 8 8.02 -5.21 -5.65
C LEU A 8 7.69 -3.85 -6.26
N ILE A 9 8.42 -2.82 -5.85
CA ILE A 9 8.28 -1.45 -6.33
C ILE A 9 9.64 -0.94 -6.81
N ASN A 10 9.69 -0.46 -8.05
CA ASN A 10 10.85 0.30 -8.53
C ASN A 10 10.74 1.74 -8.01
N PHE A 11 11.64 2.11 -7.08
CA PHE A 11 11.67 3.42 -6.47
C PHE A 11 13.06 4.04 -6.57
N ASP A 12 13.15 5.23 -7.17
CA ASP A 12 14.43 5.91 -7.43
C ASP A 12 15.45 5.02 -8.19
N GLY A 13 14.95 4.18 -9.13
CA GLY A 13 15.76 3.27 -9.94
C GLY A 13 16.22 1.99 -9.22
N GLN A 14 15.77 1.78 -7.98
CA GLN A 14 16.07 0.58 -7.20
C GLN A 14 14.80 -0.23 -6.94
N GLU A 15 14.86 -1.53 -7.16
CA GLU A 15 13.77 -2.43 -6.76
C GLU A 15 13.77 -2.59 -5.25
N ARG A 16 12.61 -2.32 -4.64
CA ARG A 16 12.38 -2.45 -3.21
C ARG A 16 11.26 -3.43 -2.96
N GLU A 17 11.45 -4.25 -1.94
CA GLU A 17 10.45 -5.22 -1.49
C GLU A 17 9.69 -4.67 -0.30
N PHE A 18 8.37 -4.79 -0.32
CA PHE A 18 7.50 -4.44 0.79
C PHE A 18 6.63 -5.63 1.17
N SER A 19 6.49 -5.89 2.47
CA SER A 19 5.54 -6.88 2.96
C SER A 19 4.14 -6.27 2.94
N ALA A 20 3.23 -6.88 2.18
CA ALA A 20 1.84 -6.48 2.08
C ALA A 20 0.91 -7.60 2.56
N ARG A 21 -0.28 -7.26 3.02
CA ARG A 21 -1.32 -8.24 3.37
C ARG A 21 -2.71 -7.72 3.02
N TYR A 22 -3.58 -8.64 2.61
CA TYR A 22 -4.96 -8.33 2.31
C TYR A 22 -5.81 -8.40 3.59
N GLU A 23 -6.56 -7.35 3.86
CA GLU A 23 -7.42 -7.23 5.03
C GLU A 23 -8.88 -7.08 4.57
N ARG A 24 -9.77 -7.92 5.08
CA ARG A 24 -11.21 -7.73 4.89
C ARG A 24 -11.67 -6.58 5.78
N TRP A 25 -12.34 -5.60 5.20
CA TRP A 25 -12.83 -4.43 5.93
C TRP A 25 -14.29 -4.15 5.59
N GLY A 26 -15.21 -4.72 6.37
CA GLY A 26 -16.64 -4.66 6.08
C GLY A 26 -16.96 -5.28 4.71
N TYR A 27 -17.54 -4.47 3.83
CA TYR A 27 -17.89 -4.84 2.44
C TYR A 27 -16.79 -4.50 1.42
N THR A 28 -15.70 -3.89 1.85
CA THR A 28 -14.53 -3.61 1.01
C THR A 28 -13.32 -4.42 1.47
N HIS A 29 -12.21 -4.25 0.76
CA HIS A 29 -10.92 -4.73 1.16
C HIS A 29 -9.94 -3.61 1.36
N ARG A 30 -8.91 -3.92 2.13
CA ARG A 30 -7.77 -3.07 2.35
C ARG A 30 -6.50 -3.86 2.13
N ILE A 31 -5.44 -3.15 1.83
CA ILE A 31 -4.10 -3.73 1.71
C ILE A 31 -3.21 -2.97 2.68
N ALA A 32 -2.71 -3.67 3.69
CA ALA A 32 -1.77 -3.13 4.64
C ALA A 32 -0.36 -3.39 4.11
N VAL A 33 0.45 -2.34 3.95
CA VAL A 33 1.82 -2.40 3.44
C VAL A 33 2.77 -1.89 4.50
N LEU A 34 3.75 -2.70 4.89
CA LEU A 34 4.77 -2.34 5.85
C LEU A 34 5.89 -1.56 5.14
N ILE A 35 6.06 -0.28 5.50
CA ILE A 35 7.10 0.62 4.99
C ILE A 35 7.98 1.03 6.18
N GLY A 36 9.19 0.48 6.25
CA GLY A 36 10.01 0.57 7.46
C GLY A 36 9.30 -0.14 8.62
N GLU A 37 9.01 0.59 9.69
CA GLU A 37 8.29 0.07 10.86
C GLU A 37 6.79 0.41 10.86
N ILE A 38 6.30 1.09 9.82
CA ILE A 38 4.93 1.63 9.79
C ILE A 38 4.09 0.90 8.78
N THR A 39 2.87 0.57 9.20
CA THR A 39 1.86 0.02 8.31
C THR A 39 1.05 1.15 7.68
N PHE A 40 1.15 1.27 6.36
CA PHE A 40 0.28 2.11 5.56
C PHE A 40 -0.87 1.26 5.02
N VAL A 41 -2.08 1.82 5.03
CA VAL A 41 -3.28 1.10 4.61
C VAL A 41 -3.79 1.71 3.31
N PHE A 42 -4.05 0.86 2.33
CA PHE A 42 -4.60 1.23 1.04
C PHE A 42 -6.00 0.65 0.88
N GLU A 43 -6.93 1.41 0.32
CA GLU A 43 -8.27 0.93 -0.01
C GLU A 43 -8.65 1.30 -1.44
N PRO A 44 -9.53 0.52 -2.11
CA PRO A 44 -10.05 0.89 -3.42
C PRO A 44 -10.68 2.28 -3.39
N ASP A 45 -10.42 3.06 -4.43
CA ASP A 45 -11.11 4.33 -4.68
C ASP A 45 -12.26 4.17 -5.70
N GLU A 46 -12.99 5.26 -5.93
CA GLU A 46 -14.16 5.29 -6.83
C GLU A 46 -13.79 5.10 -8.31
N GLU A 47 -12.52 5.29 -8.68
CA GLU A 47 -12.01 5.16 -10.05
C GLU A 47 -11.36 3.79 -10.31
N GLY A 48 -11.51 2.84 -9.37
CA GLY A 48 -10.91 1.51 -9.44
C GLY A 48 -9.39 1.52 -9.24
N GLY A 49 -8.85 2.59 -8.68
CA GLY A 49 -7.49 2.67 -8.15
C GLY A 49 -7.42 2.30 -6.66
N TYR A 50 -6.34 2.72 -6.02
CA TYR A 50 -6.15 2.60 -4.58
C TYR A 50 -5.71 3.94 -4.02
N ARG A 51 -6.23 4.31 -2.85
CA ARG A 51 -5.78 5.47 -2.08
C ARG A 51 -5.14 5.04 -0.76
N ALA A 52 -4.07 5.73 -0.38
CA ALA A 52 -3.48 5.57 0.95
C ALA A 52 -4.34 6.29 2.00
N LEU A 53 -4.62 5.63 3.12
CA LEU A 53 -5.27 6.24 4.27
C LEU A 53 -4.23 6.92 5.16
N SER A 54 -4.48 8.17 5.52
CA SER A 54 -3.70 8.84 6.56
C SER A 54 -4.07 8.27 7.93
N ASN A 55 -3.08 7.82 8.68
CA ASN A 55 -3.23 7.48 10.10
C ASN A 55 -2.23 8.32 10.93
N ALA A 56 -2.46 8.43 12.24
CA ALA A 56 -1.63 9.26 13.10
C ALA A 56 -0.14 8.85 13.11
N GLN A 57 0.17 7.59 12.82
CA GLN A 57 1.54 7.09 12.72
C GLN A 57 2.19 7.47 11.37
N ALA A 58 1.43 7.43 10.27
CA ALA A 58 1.84 7.87 8.95
C ALA A 58 2.13 9.37 8.92
N ALA A 59 1.40 10.16 9.71
CA ALA A 59 1.65 11.60 9.84
C ALA A 59 2.98 11.94 10.54
N GLN A 60 3.55 11.00 11.31
CA GLN A 60 4.78 11.21 12.07
C GLN A 60 6.05 10.81 11.31
N VAL A 61 5.92 10.14 10.16
CA VAL A 61 7.07 9.65 9.42
C VAL A 61 7.12 10.21 8.01
N PRO A 62 8.28 10.77 7.60
CA PRO A 62 8.45 11.34 6.28
C PRO A 62 8.55 10.23 5.22
N VAL A 63 7.42 9.66 4.83
CA VAL A 63 7.32 8.82 3.64
C VAL A 63 7.05 9.72 2.44
N LYS A 64 7.90 9.60 1.41
CA LYS A 64 7.72 10.34 0.15
C LYS A 64 6.36 9.96 -0.46
N GLU A 65 5.53 10.93 -0.75
CA GLU A 65 4.22 10.71 -1.41
C GLU A 65 4.37 9.93 -2.73
N SER A 66 5.47 10.15 -3.47
CA SER A 66 5.79 9.41 -4.68
C SER A 66 5.93 7.89 -4.45
N LEU A 67 6.40 7.44 -3.29
CA LEU A 67 6.45 6.02 -2.96
C LEU A 67 5.04 5.46 -2.75
N LEU A 68 4.19 6.19 -2.03
CA LEU A 68 2.80 5.78 -1.79
C LEU A 68 2.01 5.70 -3.10
N GLN A 69 2.25 6.64 -4.03
CA GLN A 69 1.67 6.64 -5.36
C GLN A 69 2.08 5.40 -6.18
N LEU A 70 3.38 5.07 -6.22
CA LEU A 70 3.87 3.88 -6.92
C LEU A 70 3.30 2.58 -6.33
N ILE A 71 3.13 2.51 -5.01
CA ILE A 71 2.47 1.39 -4.35
C ILE A 71 1.01 1.29 -4.81
N ALA A 72 0.25 2.39 -4.79
CA ALA A 72 -1.14 2.40 -5.24
C ALA A 72 -1.29 1.94 -6.70
N GLU A 73 -0.41 2.41 -7.59
CA GLU A 73 -0.36 2.00 -8.99
C GLU A 73 -0.05 0.51 -9.15
N LYS A 74 0.91 -0.01 -8.37
CA LYS A 74 1.23 -1.44 -8.39
C LYS A 74 0.06 -2.29 -7.90
N LEU A 75 -0.64 -1.87 -6.84
CA LEU A 75 -1.83 -2.57 -6.34
C LEU A 75 -2.95 -2.58 -7.38
N LYS A 76 -3.17 -1.47 -8.10
CA LYS A 76 -4.12 -1.39 -9.22
C LYS A 76 -3.77 -2.37 -10.35
N GLN A 77 -2.48 -2.53 -10.66
CA GLN A 77 -2.04 -3.51 -11.67
C GLN A 77 -2.31 -4.95 -11.23
N LEU A 78 -2.14 -5.25 -9.95
CA LEU A 78 -2.33 -6.60 -9.39
C LEU A 78 -3.81 -6.98 -9.15
N SER A 79 -4.71 -6.00 -9.13
CA SER A 79 -6.15 -6.23 -8.96
C SER A 79 -6.92 -6.41 -10.28
N ARG A 80 -6.21 -6.44 -11.41
CA ARG A 80 -6.78 -6.68 -12.74
C ARG A 80 -6.70 -8.14 -13.15
#